data_AF-A0A538MQA4-F1
#
_entry.id   AF-A0A538MQA4-F1
#
_cell.length_a   1.000
_cell.length_b   1.000
_cell.length_c   1.000
_cell.angle_alpha   90.00
_cell.angle_beta   90.00
_cell.angle_gamma   90.00
#
_symmetry.space_group_name_H-M   'P 1'
#
loop_
_entity.id
_entity.type
_entity.pdbx_description
1 polymer ?
#
loop_
_entity_poly.entity_id
_entity_poly.type
_entity_poly.pdbx_seq_one_letter_code
_entity_poly.pdbx_strand_id
1 'polypeptide(L)'
;MRAVWRVAGIGIHLLLIAAALVAVVVWTSQLASPPALRVAAVVLVAVLSMVTVFGRLQLGFGPAAGSAAAWIVRLVAVVLAGVGVAEMILGFVAGGSPSEQHSNGFPLAAVVLAVYLTAFLAVTRRDGGLPPRALLTGVGLGLLAAALFAGAVPLLWPELVFWLGLLLIAAAALGSGRLIRPAEVGVQAALLATLTACQALFFVAAVLYYYGPDAWMPYAGPGPLTLQGQLEQNRAEAIDPYAGLLFLGAVAATGLTVQAVYAYRRSRAGTSTISVGPQPVG
;
A
#
# COMPACT_ATOMS: atom_id res chain seq x y z
N MET A 1 12.65 32.46 0.13
CA MET A 1 12.18 31.48 -0.89
C MET A 1 11.82 30.10 -0.32
N ARG A 2 12.70 29.38 0.41
CA ARG A 2 12.41 28.02 0.91
C ARG A 2 11.16 27.89 1.82
N ALA A 3 10.77 28.93 2.54
CA ALA A 3 9.56 28.93 3.40
C ALA A 3 8.26 28.99 2.58
N VAL A 4 8.21 29.83 1.55
CA VAL A 4 7.03 29.98 0.66
C VAL A 4 6.73 28.68 -0.09
N TRP A 5 7.76 27.99 -0.60
CA TRP A 5 7.62 26.69 -1.24
C TRP A 5 7.13 25.58 -0.29
N ARG A 6 7.48 25.65 1.00
CA ARG A 6 6.97 24.72 2.01
C ARG A 6 5.50 24.98 2.35
N VAL A 7 5.11 26.24 2.49
CA VAL A 7 3.72 26.62 2.75
C VAL A 7 2.83 26.26 1.55
N ALA A 8 3.27 26.55 0.33
CA ALA A 8 2.56 26.16 -0.89
C ALA A 8 2.43 24.63 -1.01
N GLY A 9 3.49 23.88 -0.70
CA GLY A 9 3.45 22.40 -0.72
C GLY A 9 2.49 21.80 0.31
N ILE A 10 2.38 22.38 1.51
CA ILE A 10 1.39 21.96 2.51
C ILE A 10 -0.02 22.32 2.05
N GLY A 11 -0.22 23.54 1.53
CA GLY A 11 -1.51 23.98 1.00
C GLY A 11 -2.02 23.07 -0.12
N ILE A 12 -1.17 22.75 -1.11
CA ILE A 12 -1.51 21.81 -2.19
C ILE A 12 -1.87 20.43 -1.63
N HIS A 13 -1.10 19.93 -0.65
CA HIS A 13 -1.39 18.62 -0.04
C HIS A 13 -2.74 18.59 0.67
N LEU A 14 -3.07 19.65 1.42
CA LEU A 14 -4.37 19.78 2.08
C LEU A 14 -5.52 19.94 1.09
N LEU A 15 -5.31 20.67 -0.02
CA LEU A 15 -6.28 20.77 -1.10
C LEU A 15 -6.53 19.41 -1.76
N LEU A 16 -5.49 18.60 -1.98
CA LEU A 16 -5.64 17.24 -2.51
C LEU A 16 -6.41 16.34 -1.55
N ILE A 17 -6.18 16.45 -0.24
CA ILE A 17 -6.97 15.73 0.77
C ILE A 17 -8.43 16.17 0.74
N ALA A 18 -8.69 17.48 0.71
CA ALA A 18 -10.05 18.00 0.61
C ALA A 18 -10.74 17.52 -0.67
N ALA A 19 -10.05 17.55 -1.81
CA ALA A 19 -10.55 17.03 -3.07
C ALA A 19 -10.85 15.52 -3.00
N ALA A 20 -9.98 14.72 -2.38
CA ALA A 20 -10.20 13.28 -2.20
C ALA A 20 -11.41 12.99 -1.30
N LEU A 21 -11.58 13.75 -0.21
CA LEU A 21 -12.74 13.63 0.67
C LEU A 21 -14.04 14.04 -0.04
N VAL A 22 -14.03 15.14 -0.79
CA VAL A 22 -15.19 15.54 -1.61
C VAL A 22 -15.49 14.49 -2.67
N ALA A 23 -14.48 13.98 -3.36
CA ALA A 23 -14.65 12.96 -4.39
C ALA A 23 -15.28 11.68 -3.82
N VAL A 24 -14.83 11.18 -2.67
CA VAL A 24 -15.45 9.98 -2.07
C VAL A 24 -16.87 10.26 -1.58
N VAL A 25 -17.16 11.44 -1.03
CA VAL A 25 -18.54 11.81 -0.65
C VAL A 25 -19.45 11.87 -1.87
N VAL A 26 -19.02 12.55 -2.94
CA VAL A 26 -19.80 12.67 -4.19
C VAL A 26 -20.01 11.31 -4.82
N TRP A 27 -18.96 10.50 -4.94
CA TRP A 27 -19.05 9.18 -5.54
C TRP A 27 -19.99 8.26 -4.74
N THR A 28 -19.79 8.16 -3.43
CA THR A 28 -20.65 7.31 -2.58
C THR A 28 -22.09 7.82 -2.46
N SER A 29 -22.35 9.12 -2.70
CA SER A 29 -23.71 9.68 -2.74
C SER A 29 -24.53 9.19 -3.94
N GLN A 30 -23.85 8.87 -5.05
CA GLN A 30 -24.46 8.36 -6.28
C GLN A 30 -24.75 6.86 -6.21
N LEU A 31 -24.15 6.14 -5.26
CA LEU A 31 -24.39 4.71 -5.05
C LEU A 31 -25.64 4.50 -4.19
N ALA A 32 -26.44 3.49 -4.50
CA ALA A 32 -27.60 3.06 -3.68
C ALA A 32 -27.17 2.36 -2.37
N SER A 33 -26.15 2.88 -1.69
CA SER A 33 -25.55 2.30 -0.49
C SER A 33 -26.24 2.76 0.80
N PRO A 34 -26.32 1.89 1.83
CA PRO A 34 -26.71 2.29 3.17
C PRO A 34 -25.84 3.42 3.73
N PRO A 35 -26.41 4.36 4.52
CA PRO A 35 -25.66 5.50 5.09
C PRO A 35 -24.40 5.10 5.86
N ALA A 36 -24.44 4.02 6.64
CA ALA A 36 -23.33 3.55 7.45
C ALA A 36 -22.08 3.19 6.62
N LEU A 37 -22.26 2.69 5.40
CA LEU A 37 -21.17 2.30 4.51
C LEU A 37 -20.54 3.52 3.81
N ARG A 38 -21.37 4.52 3.47
CA ARG A 38 -20.86 5.81 2.99
C ARG A 38 -19.95 6.45 4.04
N VAL A 39 -20.40 6.45 5.30
CA VAL A 39 -19.58 6.94 6.43
C VAL A 39 -18.28 6.14 6.56
N ALA A 40 -18.33 4.81 6.48
CA ALA A 40 -17.13 3.97 6.57
C ALA A 40 -16.12 4.27 5.46
N ALA A 41 -16.56 4.46 4.21
CA ALA A 41 -15.70 4.83 3.09
C ALA A 41 -15.06 6.22 3.27
N VAL A 42 -15.83 7.21 3.74
CA VAL A 42 -15.30 8.55 4.07
C VAL A 42 -14.28 8.48 5.20
N VAL A 43 -14.58 7.71 6.25
CA VAL A 43 -13.67 7.51 7.39
C VAL A 43 -12.37 6.84 6.95
N LEU A 44 -12.44 5.82 6.09
CA LEU A 44 -11.27 5.17 5.51
C LEU A 44 -10.36 6.18 4.78
N VAL A 45 -10.93 7.00 3.90
CA VAL A 45 -10.18 8.05 3.18
C VAL A 45 -9.61 9.08 4.15
N ALA A 46 -10.37 9.47 5.18
CA ALA A 46 -9.91 10.39 6.21
C ALA A 46 -8.73 9.82 7.00
N VAL A 47 -8.78 8.55 7.39
CA VAL A 47 -7.68 7.86 8.10
C VAL A 47 -6.42 7.81 7.23
N LEU A 48 -6.54 7.41 5.96
CA LEU A 48 -5.39 7.38 5.04
C LEU A 48 -4.81 8.78 4.80
N SER A 49 -5.69 9.79 4.67
CA SER A 49 -5.29 11.19 4.56
C SER A 49 -4.53 11.65 5.80
N MET A 50 -5.04 11.33 7.00
CA MET A 50 -4.37 11.60 8.27
C MET A 50 -2.97 10.98 8.31
N VAL A 51 -2.80 9.72 7.88
CA VAL A 51 -1.48 9.07 7.81
C VAL A 51 -0.51 9.88 6.94
N THR A 52 -0.95 10.40 5.79
CA THR A 52 -0.09 11.25 4.94
C THR A 52 0.31 12.58 5.58
N VAL A 53 -0.55 13.15 6.43
CA VAL A 53 -0.30 14.41 7.14
C VAL A 53 0.62 14.17 8.34
N PHE A 54 0.23 13.28 9.24
CA PHE A 54 0.97 12.98 10.47
C PHE A 54 2.35 12.39 10.17
N GLY A 55 2.49 11.59 9.11
CA GLY A 55 3.79 11.07 8.67
C GLY A 55 4.80 12.18 8.35
N ARG A 56 4.34 13.37 7.95
CA ARG A 56 5.20 14.52 7.59
C ARG A 56 5.51 15.44 8.79
N LEU A 57 4.86 15.24 9.93
CA LEU A 57 5.10 16.05 11.14
C LEU A 57 6.37 15.58 11.87
N GLN A 58 6.95 16.44 12.70
CA GLN A 58 8.15 16.15 13.49
C GLN A 58 7.97 15.02 14.52
N LEU A 59 6.72 14.82 14.99
CA LEU A 59 6.33 13.72 15.87
C LEU A 59 6.15 12.38 15.12
N GLY A 60 6.02 12.43 13.79
CA GLY A 60 6.00 11.26 12.90
C GLY A 60 7.40 10.94 12.35
N PHE A 61 7.54 10.89 11.02
CA PHE A 61 8.82 10.62 10.35
C PHE A 61 9.61 11.89 9.98
N GLY A 62 9.04 13.07 10.21
CA GLY A 62 9.63 14.35 9.83
C GLY A 62 9.46 14.67 8.34
N PRO A 63 10.20 15.67 7.82
CA PRO A 63 10.02 16.12 6.45
C PRO A 63 10.36 15.03 5.44
N ALA A 64 9.59 14.98 4.36
CA ALA A 64 9.81 14.05 3.25
C ALA A 64 11.07 14.41 2.46
N ALA A 65 11.74 13.41 1.87
CA ALA A 65 12.89 13.64 0.98
C ALA A 65 12.46 14.37 -0.29
N GLY A 66 13.27 15.34 -0.71
CA GLY A 66 13.05 16.15 -1.92
C GLY A 66 13.55 15.51 -3.22
N SER A 67 14.03 14.26 -3.19
CA SER A 67 14.51 13.57 -4.38
C SER A 67 13.36 13.08 -5.27
N ALA A 68 13.58 13.04 -6.58
CA ALA A 68 12.60 12.53 -7.55
C ALA A 68 12.18 11.08 -7.24
N ALA A 69 13.13 10.22 -6.86
CA ALA A 69 12.84 8.84 -6.47
C ALA A 69 11.87 8.75 -5.29
N ALA A 70 12.09 9.55 -4.24
CA ALA A 70 11.20 9.56 -3.09
C ALA A 70 9.81 10.12 -3.47
N TRP A 71 9.74 11.06 -4.41
CA TRP A 71 8.46 11.54 -4.94
C TRP A 71 7.72 10.46 -5.71
N ILE A 72 8.39 9.73 -6.61
CA ILE A 72 7.80 8.61 -7.37
C ILE A 72 7.26 7.54 -6.42
N VAL A 73 8.05 7.12 -5.42
CA VAL A 73 7.61 6.10 -4.46
C VAL A 73 6.38 6.55 -3.66
N ARG A 74 6.33 7.82 -3.25
CA ARG A 74 5.13 8.36 -2.58
C ARG A 74 3.92 8.41 -3.51
N LEU A 75 4.12 8.77 -4.78
CA LEU A 75 3.05 8.74 -5.77
C LEU A 75 2.50 7.32 -5.92
N VAL A 76 3.37 6.32 -6.07
CA VAL A 76 2.97 4.90 -6.12
C VAL A 76 2.19 4.50 -4.88
N ALA A 77 2.66 4.88 -3.69
CA ALA A 77 1.98 4.57 -2.43
C ALA A 77 0.56 5.15 -2.38
N VAL A 78 0.39 6.41 -2.81
CA VAL A 78 -0.92 7.08 -2.85
C VAL A 78 -1.82 6.44 -3.91
N VAL A 79 -1.29 6.10 -5.07
CA VAL A 79 -2.04 5.42 -6.13
C VAL A 79 -2.51 4.04 -5.66
N LEU A 80 -1.63 3.21 -5.09
CA LEU A 80 -2.00 1.89 -4.57
C LEU A 80 -3.02 1.99 -3.43
N ALA A 81 -2.87 2.95 -2.51
CA ALA A 81 -3.87 3.18 -1.47
C ALA A 81 -5.23 3.61 -2.07
N GLY A 82 -5.22 4.50 -3.06
CA GLY A 82 -6.42 4.96 -3.76
C GLY A 82 -7.14 3.85 -4.52
N VAL A 83 -6.38 3.00 -5.23
CA VAL A 83 -6.92 1.80 -5.91
C VAL A 83 -7.59 0.88 -4.90
N GLY A 84 -6.94 0.62 -3.75
CA GLY A 84 -7.54 -0.22 -2.72
C GLY A 84 -8.82 0.33 -2.10
N VAL A 85 -8.90 1.65 -1.91
CA VAL A 85 -10.15 2.30 -1.48
C VAL A 85 -11.23 2.14 -2.55
N ALA A 86 -10.89 2.40 -3.81
CA ALA A 86 -11.82 2.29 -4.93
C ALA A 86 -12.37 0.87 -5.06
N GLU A 87 -11.51 -0.15 -5.00
CA GLU A 87 -11.92 -1.55 -5.04
C GLU A 87 -12.81 -1.95 -3.87
N MET A 88 -12.53 -1.48 -2.65
CA MET A 88 -13.41 -1.77 -1.51
C MET A 88 -14.80 -1.15 -1.70
N ILE A 89 -14.87 0.06 -2.24
CA ILE A 89 -16.14 0.71 -2.57
C ILE A 89 -16.87 -0.02 -3.70
N LEU A 90 -16.16 -0.51 -4.72
CA LEU A 90 -16.74 -1.26 -5.83
C LEU A 90 -17.19 -2.67 -5.42
N GLY A 91 -16.41 -3.35 -4.57
CA GLY A 91 -16.77 -4.65 -3.99
C GLY A 91 -18.05 -4.57 -3.16
N PHE A 92 -18.31 -3.42 -2.51
CA PHE A 92 -19.60 -3.15 -1.88
C PHE A 92 -20.77 -3.15 -2.90
N VAL A 93 -20.59 -2.54 -4.08
CA VAL A 93 -21.63 -2.50 -5.12
C VAL A 93 -21.91 -3.90 -5.67
N ALA A 94 -20.90 -4.76 -5.66
CA ALA A 94 -20.98 -6.13 -6.18
C ALA A 94 -21.71 -7.12 -5.25
N GLY A 95 -21.97 -6.77 -3.99
CA GLY A 95 -22.78 -7.57 -3.06
C GLY A 95 -22.11 -7.87 -1.72
N GLY A 96 -22.81 -8.65 -0.87
CA GLY A 96 -22.36 -9.04 0.47
C GLY A 96 -23.16 -8.43 1.62
N SER A 97 -22.92 -8.93 2.83
CA SER A 97 -23.55 -8.47 4.07
C SER A 97 -23.10 -7.04 4.42
N PRO A 98 -23.98 -6.02 4.38
CA PRO A 98 -23.61 -4.64 4.69
C PRO A 98 -23.05 -4.48 6.11
N SER A 99 -23.55 -5.29 7.06
CA SER A 99 -23.09 -5.29 8.45
C SER A 99 -21.69 -5.85 8.61
N GLU A 100 -21.35 -6.95 7.92
CA GLU A 100 -20.01 -7.54 8.02
C GLU A 100 -18.95 -6.65 7.36
N GLN A 101 -19.28 -6.05 6.21
CA GLN A 101 -18.40 -5.11 5.53
C GLN A 101 -18.14 -3.88 6.40
N HIS A 102 -19.17 -3.32 7.02
CA HIS A 102 -19.04 -2.16 7.91
C HIS A 102 -18.26 -2.49 9.19
N SER A 103 -18.60 -3.59 9.86
CA SER A 103 -18.01 -3.94 11.16
C SER A 103 -16.59 -4.48 11.07
N ASN A 104 -16.24 -5.20 10.00
CA ASN A 104 -14.95 -5.89 9.88
C ASN A 104 -14.16 -5.46 8.63
N GLY A 105 -14.81 -5.42 7.46
CA GLY A 105 -14.14 -5.17 6.17
C GLY A 105 -13.44 -3.81 6.08
N PHE A 106 -14.18 -2.71 6.28
CA PHE A 106 -13.64 -1.35 6.22
C PHE A 106 -12.56 -1.08 7.29
N PRO A 107 -12.76 -1.44 8.57
CA PRO A 107 -11.72 -1.29 9.59
C PRO A 107 -10.44 -2.07 9.26
N LEU A 108 -10.57 -3.32 8.80
CA LEU A 108 -9.39 -4.14 8.46
C LEU A 108 -8.63 -3.55 7.27
N ALA A 109 -9.34 -3.11 6.22
CA ALA A 109 -8.71 -2.43 5.10
C ALA A 109 -8.07 -1.10 5.50
N ALA A 110 -8.69 -0.32 6.39
CA ALA A 110 -8.11 0.91 6.91
C ALA A 110 -6.77 0.64 7.61
N VAL A 111 -6.73 -0.36 8.49
CA VAL A 111 -5.51 -0.75 9.20
C VAL A 111 -4.44 -1.23 8.21
N VAL A 112 -4.78 -2.15 7.32
CA VAL A 112 -3.83 -2.71 6.34
C VAL A 112 -3.29 -1.59 5.45
N LEU A 113 -4.14 -0.83 4.76
CA LEU A 113 -3.69 0.25 3.87
C LEU A 113 -2.90 1.33 4.61
N ALA A 114 -3.27 1.66 5.85
CA ALA A 114 -2.51 2.59 6.68
C ALA A 114 -1.11 2.07 7.01
N VAL A 115 -0.96 0.77 7.31
CA VAL A 115 0.35 0.14 7.57
C VAL A 115 1.25 0.21 6.33
N TYR A 116 0.71 -0.12 5.15
CA TYR A 116 1.45 -0.01 3.89
C TYR A 116 1.87 1.43 3.61
N LEU A 117 0.93 2.37 3.70
CA LEU A 117 1.19 3.79 3.47
C LEU A 117 2.23 4.35 4.44
N THR A 118 2.16 3.94 5.71
CA THR A 118 3.13 4.28 6.75
C THR A 118 4.53 3.82 6.37
N ALA A 119 4.68 2.58 5.89
CA ALA A 119 5.98 2.07 5.44
C ALA A 119 6.56 2.89 4.28
N PHE A 120 5.76 3.21 3.27
CA PHE A 120 6.19 4.06 2.15
C PHE A 120 6.60 5.47 2.60
N LEU A 121 5.87 6.07 3.54
CA LEU A 121 6.25 7.37 4.11
C LEU A 121 7.54 7.28 4.92
N ALA A 122 7.71 6.20 5.68
CA ALA A 122 8.89 5.98 6.51
C ALA A 122 10.18 5.85 5.68
N VAL A 123 10.12 5.12 4.56
CA VAL A 123 11.29 4.93 3.66
C VAL A 123 11.60 6.15 2.78
N THR A 124 10.64 7.05 2.60
CA THR A 124 10.79 8.27 1.77
C THR A 124 11.03 9.56 2.57
N ARG A 125 11.34 9.43 3.87
CA ARG A 125 11.71 10.57 4.73
C ARG A 125 13.07 11.17 4.35
N ARG A 126 13.29 12.45 4.65
CA ARG A 126 14.48 13.22 4.21
C ARG A 126 15.81 12.61 4.65
N ASP A 127 15.85 12.10 5.87
CA ASP A 127 17.03 11.44 6.45
C ASP A 127 16.86 9.92 6.45
N GLY A 128 16.15 9.40 5.45
CA GLY A 128 15.98 7.97 5.22
C GLY A 128 17.30 7.35 4.78
N GLY A 129 17.64 6.19 5.35
CA GLY A 129 18.88 5.46 5.00
C GLY A 129 18.86 4.79 3.62
N LEU A 130 17.73 4.84 2.90
CA LEU A 130 17.55 4.18 1.61
C LEU A 130 18.01 5.08 0.45
N PRO A 131 19.01 4.66 -0.35
CA PRO A 131 19.42 5.41 -1.52
C PRO A 131 18.33 5.38 -2.61
N PRO A 132 18.27 6.40 -3.50
CA PRO A 132 17.28 6.48 -4.58
C PRO A 132 17.17 5.21 -5.43
N ARG A 133 18.31 4.57 -5.74
CA ARG A 133 18.35 3.31 -6.50
C ARG A 133 17.62 2.18 -5.79
N ALA A 134 17.76 2.05 -4.47
CA ALA A 134 17.09 1.01 -3.69
C ALA A 134 15.58 1.22 -3.65
N LEU A 135 15.14 2.48 -3.49
CA LEU A 135 13.73 2.86 -3.55
C LEU A 135 13.08 2.46 -4.88
N LEU A 136 13.71 2.88 -5.99
CA LEU A 136 13.19 2.62 -7.33
C LEU A 136 13.27 1.14 -7.71
N THR A 137 14.32 0.43 -7.28
CA THR A 137 14.46 -1.01 -7.56
C THR A 137 13.41 -1.80 -6.80
N GLY A 138 13.20 -1.49 -5.51
CA GLY A 138 12.19 -2.16 -4.69
C GLY A 138 10.79 -1.99 -5.26
N VAL A 139 10.36 -0.74 -5.45
CA VAL A 139 9.03 -0.45 -6.02
C VAL A 139 8.91 -0.96 -7.45
N GLY A 140 9.92 -0.72 -8.29
CA GLY A 140 9.91 -1.12 -9.70
C GLY A 140 9.78 -2.62 -9.88
N LEU A 141 10.54 -3.43 -9.14
CA LEU A 141 10.43 -4.89 -9.21
C LEU A 141 9.11 -5.42 -8.63
N GLY A 142 8.57 -4.78 -7.60
CA GLY A 142 7.25 -5.14 -7.08
C GLY A 142 6.12 -4.86 -8.07
N LEU A 143 6.15 -3.70 -8.73
CA LEU A 143 5.19 -3.37 -9.80
C LEU A 143 5.38 -4.26 -11.04
N LEU A 144 6.63 -4.58 -11.40
CA LEU A 144 6.93 -5.50 -12.49
C LEU A 144 6.37 -6.90 -12.20
N ALA A 145 6.50 -7.39 -10.96
CA ALA A 145 5.88 -8.64 -10.55
C ALA A 145 4.36 -8.63 -10.76
N ALA A 146 3.67 -7.56 -10.34
CA ALA A 146 2.24 -7.43 -10.55
C ALA A 146 1.86 -7.35 -12.05
N ALA A 147 2.65 -6.66 -12.88
CA ALA A 147 2.42 -6.59 -14.32
C ALA A 147 2.63 -7.94 -15.03
N LEU A 148 3.68 -8.68 -14.65
CA LEU A 148 3.94 -10.03 -15.16
C LEU A 148 2.83 -10.99 -14.75
N PHE A 149 2.35 -10.90 -13.51
CA PHE A 149 1.21 -11.65 -13.05
C PHE A 149 -0.04 -11.33 -13.89
N ALA A 150 -0.34 -10.05 -14.10
CA ALA A 150 -1.49 -9.63 -14.90
C ALA A 150 -1.47 -10.21 -16.32
N GLY A 151 -0.29 -10.21 -16.96
CA GLY A 151 -0.12 -10.78 -18.30
C GLY A 151 -0.17 -12.31 -18.34
N ALA A 152 0.11 -12.98 -17.24
CA ALA A 152 0.16 -14.44 -17.17
C ALA A 152 -1.18 -15.09 -16.78
N VAL A 153 -2.03 -14.41 -16.00
CA VAL A 153 -3.34 -14.92 -15.57
C VAL A 153 -4.18 -15.48 -16.75
N PRO A 154 -4.29 -14.81 -17.91
CA PRO A 154 -5.10 -15.32 -19.03
C PRO A 154 -4.54 -16.58 -19.70
N LEU A 155 -3.28 -16.93 -19.41
CA LEU A 155 -2.53 -17.99 -20.09
C LEU A 155 -2.35 -19.23 -19.21
N LEU A 156 -2.73 -19.16 -17.94
CA LEU A 156 -2.49 -20.20 -16.96
C LEU A 156 -3.77 -20.86 -16.50
N TRP A 157 -3.61 -22.09 -16.04
CA TRP A 157 -4.67 -22.82 -15.36
C TRP A 157 -4.93 -22.14 -14.00
N PRO A 158 -6.19 -21.91 -13.59
CA PRO A 158 -6.53 -21.17 -12.37
C PRO A 158 -5.77 -21.64 -11.12
N GLU A 159 -5.54 -22.95 -11.00
CA GLU A 159 -4.86 -23.58 -9.86
C GLU A 159 -3.37 -23.18 -9.74
N LEU A 160 -2.75 -22.74 -10.84
CA LEU A 160 -1.34 -22.34 -10.87
C LEU A 160 -1.13 -20.85 -10.62
N VAL A 161 -2.18 -20.03 -10.77
CA VAL A 161 -2.07 -18.56 -10.75
C VAL A 161 -1.62 -18.07 -9.36
N PHE A 162 -2.15 -18.63 -8.28
CA PHE A 162 -1.74 -18.27 -6.92
C PHE A 162 -0.25 -18.53 -6.67
N TRP A 163 0.25 -19.69 -7.09
CA TRP A 163 1.67 -20.06 -6.94
C TRP A 163 2.59 -19.17 -7.76
N LEU A 164 2.15 -18.75 -8.95
CA LEU A 164 2.87 -17.75 -9.74
C LEU A 164 2.99 -16.43 -8.95
N GLY A 165 1.92 -15.97 -8.32
CA GLY A 165 1.95 -14.75 -7.49
C GLY A 165 3.03 -14.82 -6.40
N LEU A 166 3.09 -15.93 -5.65
CA LEU A 166 4.12 -16.16 -4.63
C LEU A 166 5.54 -16.18 -5.23
N LEU A 167 5.74 -16.87 -6.36
CA LEU A 167 7.02 -16.91 -7.07
C LEU A 167 7.47 -15.52 -7.51
N LEU A 168 6.56 -14.71 -8.05
CA LEU A 168 6.87 -13.35 -8.51
C LEU A 168 7.20 -12.41 -7.34
N ILE A 169 6.51 -12.54 -6.20
CA ILE A 169 6.86 -11.81 -4.96
C ILE A 169 8.27 -12.19 -4.51
N ALA A 170 8.57 -13.49 -4.46
CA ALA A 170 9.89 -13.97 -4.06
C ALA A 170 10.98 -13.51 -5.03
N ALA A 171 10.73 -13.57 -6.33
CA ALA A 171 11.65 -13.09 -7.36
C ALA A 171 11.92 -11.59 -7.25
N ALA A 172 10.88 -10.78 -7.02
CA ALA A 172 11.03 -9.34 -6.81
C ALA A 172 11.84 -9.02 -5.56
N ALA A 173 11.56 -9.71 -4.44
CA ALA A 173 12.27 -9.55 -3.18
C ALA A 173 13.75 -9.93 -3.31
N LEU A 174 14.05 -11.12 -3.84
CA LEU A 174 15.41 -11.63 -4.03
C LEU A 174 16.18 -10.79 -5.06
N GLY A 175 15.53 -10.42 -6.17
CA GLY A 175 16.10 -9.57 -7.20
C GLY A 175 16.49 -8.20 -6.64
N SER A 176 15.58 -7.54 -5.92
CA SER A 176 15.82 -6.25 -5.28
C SER A 176 16.97 -6.33 -4.27
N GLY A 177 16.95 -7.36 -3.41
CA GLY A 177 18.00 -7.56 -2.40
C GLY A 177 19.37 -7.83 -2.99
N ARG A 178 19.47 -8.55 -4.12
CA ARG A 178 20.75 -8.84 -4.78
C ARG A 178 21.31 -7.66 -5.57
N LEU A 179 20.44 -6.84 -6.17
CA LEU A 179 20.84 -5.70 -7.00
C LEU A 179 21.35 -4.50 -6.18
N ILE A 180 21.10 -4.49 -4.87
CA ILE A 180 21.38 -3.37 -3.98
C ILE A 180 22.46 -3.76 -2.96
N ARG A 181 23.48 -2.91 -2.86
CA ARG A 181 24.58 -3.00 -1.89
C ARG A 181 24.65 -1.71 -1.06
N PRO A 182 25.08 -1.78 0.22
CA PRO A 182 25.44 -2.97 0.98
C PRO A 182 24.23 -3.83 1.38
N ALA A 183 24.46 -5.01 1.96
CA ALA A 183 23.42 -6.03 2.19
C ALA A 183 22.27 -5.53 3.07
N GLU A 184 22.54 -4.65 4.04
CA GLU A 184 21.53 -4.07 4.94
C GLU A 184 20.51 -3.23 4.16
N VAL A 185 21.00 -2.45 3.19
CA VAL A 185 20.18 -1.67 2.28
C VAL A 185 19.43 -2.59 1.30
N GLY A 186 20.08 -3.68 0.89
CA GLY A 186 19.47 -4.74 0.09
C GLY A 186 18.25 -5.37 0.78
N VAL A 187 18.32 -5.69 2.07
CA VAL A 187 17.18 -6.21 2.84
C VAL A 187 16.01 -5.23 2.84
N GLN A 188 16.27 -3.94 3.02
CA GLN A 188 15.22 -2.91 2.97
C GLN A 188 14.59 -2.79 1.57
N ALA A 189 15.41 -2.86 0.52
CA ALA A 189 14.92 -2.86 -0.85
C ALA A 189 14.09 -4.12 -1.16
N ALA A 190 14.46 -5.27 -0.60
CA ALA A 190 13.72 -6.53 -0.72
C ALA A 190 12.36 -6.45 -0.03
N LEU A 191 12.30 -5.95 1.21
CA LEU A 191 11.03 -5.73 1.92
C LEU A 191 10.12 -4.75 1.16
N LEU A 192 10.70 -3.69 0.58
CA LEU A 192 9.96 -2.71 -0.23
C LEU A 192 9.40 -3.34 -1.50
N ALA A 193 10.15 -4.25 -2.14
CA ALA A 193 9.65 -5.04 -3.25
C ALA A 193 8.52 -5.99 -2.83
N THR A 194 8.69 -6.70 -1.71
CA THR A 194 7.68 -7.61 -1.17
C THR A 194 6.36 -6.90 -0.90
N LEU A 195 6.38 -5.80 -0.14
CA LEU A 195 5.15 -5.08 0.16
C LEU A 195 4.52 -4.48 -1.11
N THR A 196 5.32 -3.92 -2.02
CA THR A 196 4.78 -3.36 -3.27
C THR A 196 4.14 -4.45 -4.13
N ALA A 197 4.80 -5.60 -4.26
CA ALA A 197 4.29 -6.75 -5.01
C ALA A 197 3.00 -7.29 -4.38
N CYS A 198 3.00 -7.57 -3.06
CA CYS A 198 1.83 -8.06 -2.34
C CYS A 198 0.61 -7.16 -2.52
N GLN A 199 0.78 -5.85 -2.35
CA GLN A 199 -0.31 -4.89 -2.49
C GLN A 199 -0.80 -4.80 -3.94
N ALA A 200 0.12 -4.66 -4.90
CA ALA A 200 -0.25 -4.53 -6.30
C ALA A 200 -0.87 -5.82 -6.86
N LEU A 201 -0.36 -7.00 -6.48
CA LEU A 201 -0.90 -8.29 -6.89
C LEU A 201 -2.31 -8.51 -6.39
N PHE A 202 -2.60 -8.14 -5.15
CA PHE A 202 -3.97 -8.24 -4.62
C PHE A 202 -4.95 -7.44 -5.47
N PHE A 203 -4.65 -6.18 -5.76
CA PHE A 203 -5.51 -5.32 -6.59
C PHE A 203 -5.61 -5.80 -8.04
N VAL A 204 -4.48 -6.22 -8.63
CA VAL A 204 -4.49 -6.81 -9.97
C VAL A 204 -5.37 -8.07 -10.01
N ALA A 205 -5.24 -8.97 -9.03
CA ALA A 205 -6.07 -10.17 -8.93
C ALA A 205 -7.55 -9.81 -8.76
N ALA A 206 -7.87 -8.86 -7.86
CA ALA A 206 -9.22 -8.39 -7.66
C ALA A 206 -9.83 -7.82 -8.95
N VAL A 207 -9.12 -6.94 -9.66
CA VAL A 207 -9.59 -6.40 -10.96
C VAL A 207 -9.80 -7.52 -11.99
N LEU A 208 -8.83 -8.42 -12.14
CA LEU A 208 -8.91 -9.49 -13.13
C LEU A 208 -10.06 -10.46 -12.84
N TYR A 209 -10.30 -10.82 -11.58
CA TYR A 209 -11.37 -11.76 -11.23
C TYR A 209 -12.73 -11.09 -11.10
N TYR A 210 -12.83 -9.80 -10.76
CA TYR A 210 -14.13 -9.11 -10.77
C TYR A 210 -14.62 -8.75 -12.19
N TYR A 211 -13.70 -8.35 -13.08
CA TYR A 211 -14.04 -7.79 -14.39
C TYR A 211 -13.59 -8.64 -15.57
N GLY A 212 -12.84 -9.72 -15.33
CA GLY A 212 -12.39 -10.63 -16.37
C GLY A 212 -13.40 -11.72 -16.73
N PRO A 213 -13.10 -12.52 -17.77
CA PRO A 213 -13.89 -13.68 -18.17
C PRO A 213 -14.05 -14.72 -17.06
N ASP A 214 -15.23 -15.35 -17.01
CA ASP A 214 -15.54 -16.39 -16.02
C ASP A 214 -14.60 -17.61 -16.09
N ALA A 215 -13.99 -17.84 -17.26
CA ALA A 215 -13.04 -18.92 -17.48
C ALA A 215 -11.72 -18.79 -16.69
N TRP A 216 -11.44 -17.61 -16.11
CA TRP A 216 -10.24 -17.40 -15.30
C TRP A 216 -10.41 -17.84 -13.85
N MET A 217 -11.63 -18.14 -13.41
CA MET A 217 -11.94 -18.46 -12.02
C MET A 217 -11.91 -19.97 -11.80
N PRO A 218 -11.33 -20.46 -10.68
CA PRO A 218 -11.49 -21.85 -10.28
C PRO A 218 -12.96 -22.16 -9.99
N TYR A 219 -13.39 -23.38 -10.33
CA TYR A 219 -14.74 -23.82 -10.06
C TYR A 219 -14.91 -24.23 -8.59
N ALA A 220 -15.78 -23.53 -7.86
CA ALA A 220 -16.04 -23.78 -6.43
C ALA A 220 -16.80 -25.08 -6.12
N GLY A 221 -17.22 -25.83 -7.15
CA GLY A 221 -18.00 -27.07 -7.00
C GLY A 221 -19.50 -26.89 -7.25
N PRO A 222 -20.26 -27.99 -7.35
CA PRO A 222 -21.70 -27.93 -7.54
C PRO A 222 -22.41 -27.54 -6.25
N GLY A 223 -23.21 -26.47 -6.29
CA GLY A 223 -24.01 -25.99 -5.17
C GLY A 223 -25.48 -25.78 -5.54
N PRO A 224 -26.36 -25.57 -4.54
CA PRO A 224 -27.78 -25.24 -4.76
C PRO A 224 -27.99 -23.82 -5.30
N LEU A 225 -26.92 -23.10 -5.63
CA LEU A 225 -26.97 -21.71 -6.07
C LEU A 225 -27.46 -21.59 -7.51
N THR A 226 -28.05 -20.44 -7.81
CA THR A 226 -28.32 -20.03 -9.19
C THR A 226 -26.99 -19.89 -9.95
N LEU A 227 -27.03 -19.93 -11.28
CA LEU A 227 -25.82 -19.76 -12.10
C LEU A 227 -25.09 -18.44 -11.81
N GLN A 228 -25.84 -17.37 -11.55
CA GLN A 228 -25.27 -16.08 -11.14
C GLN A 228 -24.63 -16.15 -9.75
N GLY A 229 -25.30 -16.77 -8.78
CA GLY A 229 -24.72 -16.93 -7.43
C GLY A 229 -23.45 -17.80 -7.44
N GLN A 230 -23.39 -18.80 -8.31
CA GLN A 230 -22.19 -19.61 -8.49
C GLN A 230 -21.01 -18.80 -9.06
N LEU A 231 -21.26 -17.91 -10.02
CA LEU A 231 -20.22 -17.03 -10.57
C LEU A 231 -19.71 -16.04 -9.51
N GLU A 232 -20.61 -15.42 -8.74
CA GLU A 232 -20.24 -14.52 -7.65
C GLU A 232 -19.39 -15.24 -6.59
N GLN A 233 -19.75 -16.48 -6.23
CA GLN A 233 -18.96 -17.30 -5.31
C GLN A 233 -17.58 -17.65 -5.90
N ASN A 234 -17.51 -18.11 -7.15
CA ASN A 234 -16.23 -18.44 -7.79
C ASN A 234 -15.28 -17.23 -7.82
N ARG A 235 -15.81 -16.02 -8.03
CA ARG A 235 -15.01 -14.77 -7.98
C ARG A 235 -14.49 -14.48 -6.59
N ALA A 236 -15.32 -14.62 -5.56
CA ALA A 236 -14.91 -14.43 -4.18
C ALA A 236 -13.81 -15.43 -3.78
N GLU A 237 -14.00 -16.71 -4.10
CA GLU A 237 -13.02 -17.77 -3.82
C GLU A 237 -11.73 -17.63 -4.62
N ALA A 238 -11.78 -17.07 -5.83
CA ALA A 238 -10.57 -16.76 -6.60
C ALA A 238 -9.70 -15.70 -5.92
N ILE A 239 -10.30 -14.73 -5.22
CA ILE A 239 -9.61 -13.60 -4.60
C ILE A 239 -9.12 -13.92 -3.18
N ASP A 240 -9.84 -14.77 -2.43
CA ASP A 240 -9.58 -15.03 -1.02
C ASP A 240 -8.12 -15.42 -0.69
N PRO A 241 -7.42 -16.27 -1.48
CA PRO A 241 -6.01 -16.58 -1.25
C PRO A 241 -5.08 -15.35 -1.28
N TYR A 242 -5.44 -14.32 -2.04
CA TYR A 242 -4.66 -13.10 -2.18
C TYR A 242 -4.79 -12.18 -0.95
N ALA A 243 -5.83 -12.33 -0.12
CA ALA A 243 -5.89 -11.67 1.17
C ALA A 243 -4.71 -12.08 2.07
N GLY A 244 -4.28 -13.35 2.00
CA GLY A 244 -3.06 -13.83 2.65
C GLY A 244 -1.80 -13.08 2.18
N LEU A 245 -1.72 -12.72 0.91
CA LEU A 245 -0.61 -11.93 0.37
C LEU A 245 -0.63 -10.49 0.90
N LEU A 246 -1.80 -9.89 1.11
CA LEU A 246 -1.91 -8.59 1.78
C LEU A 246 -1.37 -8.64 3.21
N PHE A 247 -1.65 -9.69 3.96
CA PHE A 247 -1.08 -9.88 5.30
C PHE A 247 0.44 -10.03 5.24
N LEU A 248 0.97 -10.82 4.30
CA LEU A 248 2.41 -10.98 4.10
C LEU A 248 3.10 -9.63 3.84
N GLY A 249 2.55 -8.81 2.94
CA GLY A 249 3.11 -7.48 2.70
C GLY A 249 2.91 -6.50 3.87
N ALA A 250 1.87 -6.67 4.69
CA ALA A 250 1.70 -5.89 5.93
C ALA A 250 2.79 -6.22 6.96
N VAL A 251 3.22 -7.48 7.04
CA VAL A 251 4.38 -7.90 7.85
C VAL A 251 5.66 -7.23 7.33
N ALA A 252 5.89 -7.23 6.01
CA ALA A 252 7.03 -6.56 5.40
C ALA A 252 7.02 -5.03 5.64
N ALA A 253 5.84 -4.41 5.52
CA ALA A 253 5.63 -2.99 5.78
C ALA A 253 5.90 -2.61 7.25
N THR A 254 5.44 -3.45 8.19
CA THR A 254 5.76 -3.31 9.62
C THR A 254 7.27 -3.38 9.85
N GLY A 255 7.94 -4.38 9.26
CA GLY A 255 9.39 -4.54 9.35
C GLY A 255 10.16 -3.30 8.88
N LEU A 256 9.79 -2.73 7.73
CA LEU A 256 10.39 -1.50 7.21
C LEU A 256 10.12 -0.29 8.10
N THR A 257 8.89 -0.16 8.59
CA THR A 257 8.51 0.94 9.49
C THR A 257 9.34 0.90 10.76
N VAL A 258 9.46 -0.27 11.39
CA VAL A 258 10.29 -0.47 12.59
C VAL A 258 11.74 -0.12 12.32
N GLN A 259 12.32 -0.59 11.21
CA GLN A 259 13.71 -0.27 10.84
C GLN A 259 13.91 1.24 10.62
N ALA A 260 12.98 1.90 9.94
CA ALA A 260 13.05 3.34 9.69
C ALA A 260 12.96 4.15 11.00
N VAL A 261 12.08 3.75 11.93
CA VAL A 261 11.94 4.35 13.26
C VAL A 261 13.20 4.14 14.09
N TYR A 262 13.77 2.93 14.09
CA TYR A 262 14.99 2.62 14.83
C TYR A 262 16.18 3.45 14.34
N ALA A 263 16.36 3.54 13.02
CA ALA A 263 17.39 4.37 12.41
C ALA A 263 17.22 5.86 12.77
N TYR A 264 15.98 6.35 12.79
CA TYR A 264 15.67 7.72 13.20
C TYR A 264 16.03 7.99 14.66
N ARG A 265 15.62 7.12 15.58
CA ARG A 265 15.95 7.26 17.02
C ARG A 265 17.45 7.26 17.27
N ARG A 266 18.19 6.37 16.59
CA ARG A 266 19.66 6.30 16.69
C ARG A 266 20.34 7.58 16.25
N SER A 267 19.90 8.18 15.15
CA SER A 267 20.46 9.45 14.66
C SER A 267 20.30 10.62 15.65
N ARG A 268 19.18 10.66 16.40
CA ARG A 268 18.94 11.69 17.43
C ARG A 268 19.77 11.48 18.70
N ALA A 269 19.94 10.23 19.14
CA ALA A 269 20.73 9.92 20.34
C ALA A 269 22.24 10.19 20.15
N GLY A 270 22.77 10.02 18.93
CA GLY A 270 24.16 10.33 18.60
C GLY A 270 24.46 11.83 18.49
N THR A 271 23.45 12.67 18.27
CA THR A 271 23.63 14.13 18.23
C THR A 271 23.67 14.76 19.62
N SER A 272 23.02 14.16 20.62
CA SER A 272 23.04 14.64 22.01
C SER A 272 24.34 14.37 22.76
N THR A 273 25.22 13.51 22.24
CA THR A 273 26.49 13.11 22.91
C THR A 273 27.69 13.99 22.53
N ILE A 274 27.56 14.89 21.54
CA ILE A 274 28.68 15.69 21.02
C ILE A 274 28.74 17.12 21.64
N SER A 275 27.76 17.54 22.46
CA SER A 275 27.69 18.93 22.94
C SER A 275 28.33 19.24 24.31
N VAL A 276 29.26 18.41 24.82
CA VAL A 276 29.99 18.72 26.07
C VAL A 276 31.49 18.58 25.84
N GLY A 277 32.05 19.50 25.03
CA GLY A 277 33.48 19.77 25.03
C GLY A 277 33.79 20.88 26.04
N PRO A 278 34.75 20.72 26.97
CA PRO A 278 35.11 21.78 27.90
C PRO A 278 35.63 23.00 27.12
N GLN A 279 35.12 24.18 27.48
CA GLN A 279 35.63 25.47 27.00
C GLN A 279 37.11 25.59 27.42
N PRO A 280 38.06 25.84 26.49
CA PRO A 280 39.42 26.17 26.89
C PRO A 280 39.41 27.55 27.55
N VAL A 281 39.67 27.57 28.85
CA VAL A 281 39.96 28.80 29.59
C VAL A 281 41.40 29.17 29.26
N GLY A 282 41.56 30.28 28.53
CA GLY A 282 42.83 30.97 28.31
C GLY A 282 42.73 32.38 28.87
#